data_AF-A0A8S2DVQ4-F1
#
_entry.id   AF-A0A8S2DVQ4-F1
#
_cell.length_a   1.000
_cell.length_b   1.000
_cell.length_c   1.000
_cell.angle_alpha   90.00
_cell.angle_beta   90.00
_cell.angle_gamma   90.00
#
_symmetry.space_group_name_H-M   'P 1'
#
loop_
_entity.id
_entity.type
_entity.pdbx_description
1 polymer ?
#
loop_
_entity_poly.entity_id
_entity_poly.type
_entity_poly.pdbx_seq_one_letter_code
_entity_poly.pdbx_strand_id
1 'polypeptide(L)'
;MAREVSSELVKIKNEIIHFELTTKQSDEYYEKLGAKLAAVQQVQELKEHVNNNIINVNTMEQECVSALKNKIDQVAPTAVSIIEREDLTTEDYDQFRLYYGNLSSFGKYVRVPNVDTKQVTEKMEEKVRGKVAALQKETTETSDANKIASSLISMKSISDNIPIFKDKIDGDIDKALQNYRTTQGEGLPLAQLGTILEKDPSGVGLIIISEHKCFRGHSISLFNRDTQQYDIDYVLTNLRGDDIDRDALRQCYNDEFNPTKSTYEALVK
;
A
#
# COMPACT_ATOMS: atom_id res chain seq x y z
N MET A 1 9.25 -30.64 -38.37
CA MET A 1 8.78 -29.25 -38.55
C MET A 1 7.33 -29.07 -38.13
N ALA A 2 6.29 -29.43 -38.92
CA ALA A 2 4.88 -29.15 -38.54
C ALA A 2 4.46 -29.73 -37.15
N ARG A 3 4.88 -30.96 -36.84
CA ARG A 3 4.62 -31.60 -35.53
C ARG A 3 5.32 -30.89 -34.36
N GLU A 4 6.51 -30.36 -34.59
CA GLU A 4 7.34 -29.67 -33.61
C GLU A 4 6.77 -28.28 -33.30
N VAL A 5 6.39 -27.54 -34.35
CA VAL A 5 5.68 -26.26 -34.24
C VAL A 5 4.37 -26.46 -33.47
N SER A 6 3.56 -27.46 -33.83
CA SER A 6 2.32 -27.76 -33.08
C SER A 6 2.57 -28.07 -31.61
N SER A 7 3.67 -28.77 -31.27
CA SER A 7 4.01 -29.09 -29.89
C SER A 7 4.38 -27.85 -29.08
N GLU A 8 5.16 -26.92 -29.66
CA GLU A 8 5.53 -25.68 -28.97
C GLU A 8 4.31 -24.76 -28.78
N LEU A 9 3.40 -24.71 -29.76
CA LEU A 9 2.14 -23.98 -29.63
C LEU A 9 1.26 -24.52 -28.49
N VAL A 10 1.18 -25.84 -28.31
CA VAL A 10 0.46 -26.44 -27.17
C VAL A 10 1.07 -26.00 -25.85
N LYS A 11 2.40 -25.96 -25.75
CA LYS A 11 3.10 -25.48 -24.56
C LYS A 11 2.80 -24.02 -24.27
N ILE A 12 2.89 -23.14 -25.28
CA ILE A 12 2.55 -21.72 -25.16
C ILE A 12 1.11 -21.53 -24.70
N LYS A 13 0.14 -22.23 -25.32
CA LYS A 13 -1.27 -22.19 -24.91
C LYS A 13 -1.43 -22.60 -23.45
N ASN A 14 -0.80 -23.70 -23.04
CA ASN A 14 -0.91 -24.18 -21.66
C ASN A 14 -0.34 -23.19 -20.66
N GLU A 15 0.79 -22.56 -20.97
CA GLU A 15 1.38 -21.51 -20.13
C GLU A 15 0.47 -20.28 -20.00
N ILE A 16 -0.22 -19.88 -21.07
CA ILE A 16 -1.20 -18.78 -21.04
C ILE A 16 -2.43 -19.17 -20.21
N ILE A 17 -2.97 -20.38 -20.40
CA ILE A 17 -4.21 -20.81 -19.72
C ILE A 17 -3.99 -20.99 -18.21
N HIS A 18 -2.84 -21.53 -17.81
CA HIS A 18 -2.53 -21.83 -16.41
C HIS A 18 -1.84 -20.66 -15.68
N PHE A 19 -1.70 -19.51 -16.34
CA PHE A 19 -1.22 -18.29 -15.70
C PHE A 19 -2.16 -17.82 -14.58
N GLU A 20 -1.57 -17.25 -13.52
CA GLU A 20 -2.27 -16.74 -12.35
C GLU A 20 -1.96 -15.25 -12.10
N LEU A 21 -3.01 -14.44 -11.98
CA LEU A 21 -2.92 -13.02 -11.59
C LEU A 21 -2.84 -12.81 -10.07
N THR A 22 -2.87 -13.89 -9.29
CA THR A 22 -2.93 -13.87 -7.81
C THR A 22 -1.58 -14.01 -7.15
N THR A 23 -0.50 -14.17 -7.91
CA THR A 23 0.87 -14.30 -7.40
C THR A 23 1.71 -13.12 -7.84
N LYS A 24 2.71 -12.73 -7.06
CA LYS A 24 3.60 -11.63 -7.42
C LYS A 24 4.44 -12.04 -8.64
N GLN A 25 4.30 -11.31 -9.73
CA GLN A 25 5.07 -11.52 -10.95
C GLN A 25 5.91 -10.29 -11.28
N SER A 26 7.01 -10.48 -12.01
CA SER A 26 7.82 -9.38 -12.50
C SER A 26 7.26 -8.82 -13.80
N ASP A 27 7.60 -7.57 -14.12
CA ASP A 27 7.32 -6.96 -15.42
C ASP A 27 7.84 -7.82 -16.59
N GLU A 28 9.03 -8.40 -16.44
CA GLU A 28 9.64 -9.29 -17.43
C GLU A 28 8.77 -10.55 -17.69
N TYR A 29 8.10 -11.07 -16.66
CA TYR A 29 7.18 -12.18 -16.82
C TYR A 29 5.98 -11.77 -17.69
N TYR A 30 5.39 -10.60 -17.43
CA TYR A 30 4.26 -10.08 -18.20
C TYR A 30 4.63 -9.75 -19.64
N GLU A 31 5.84 -9.24 -19.87
CA GLU A 31 6.38 -9.02 -21.22
C GLU A 31 6.48 -10.33 -22.00
N LYS A 32 7.03 -11.38 -21.39
CA LYS A 32 7.09 -12.72 -21.99
C LYS A 32 5.70 -13.30 -22.27
N LEU A 33 4.75 -13.10 -21.35
CA LEU A 33 3.35 -13.53 -21.53
C LEU A 33 2.67 -12.78 -22.67
N GLY A 34 2.91 -11.47 -22.79
CA GLY A 34 2.42 -10.64 -23.88
C GLY A 34 2.95 -11.09 -25.24
N ALA A 35 4.25 -11.37 -25.32
CA ALA A 35 4.88 -11.91 -26.53
C ALA A 35 4.30 -13.28 -26.93
N LYS A 36 4.04 -14.16 -25.95
CA LYS A 36 3.37 -15.46 -26.19
C LYS A 36 1.96 -15.29 -26.73
N LEU A 37 1.16 -14.39 -26.16
CA LEU A 37 -0.18 -14.11 -26.65
C LEU A 37 -0.16 -13.53 -28.07
N ALA A 38 0.77 -12.60 -28.34
CA ALA A 38 0.96 -12.05 -29.69
C ALA A 38 1.34 -13.12 -30.71
N ALA A 39 2.20 -14.07 -30.31
CA ALA A 39 2.53 -15.22 -31.15
C ALA A 39 1.27 -16.04 -31.45
N VAL A 40 0.44 -16.36 -30.45
CA VAL A 40 -0.85 -17.08 -30.63
C VAL A 40 -1.77 -16.36 -31.62
N GLN A 41 -1.88 -15.04 -31.53
CA GLN A 41 -2.71 -14.23 -32.42
C GLN A 41 -2.23 -14.29 -33.89
N GLN A 42 -0.94 -14.49 -34.13
CA GLN A 42 -0.36 -14.62 -35.47
C GLN A 42 -0.45 -16.05 -36.03
N VAL A 43 -0.70 -17.07 -35.21
CA VAL A 43 -0.75 -18.48 -35.66
C VAL A 43 -1.83 -18.72 -36.71
N GLN A 44 -2.90 -17.92 -36.71
CA GLN A 44 -3.97 -18.04 -37.70
C GLN A 44 -3.45 -17.89 -39.15
N GLU A 45 -2.41 -17.09 -39.35
CA GLU A 45 -1.73 -16.91 -40.64
C GLU A 45 -0.93 -18.15 -41.05
N LEU A 46 -0.52 -18.97 -40.08
CA LEU A 46 0.30 -20.17 -40.27
C LEU A 46 -0.52 -21.46 -40.29
N LYS A 47 -1.85 -21.39 -40.35
CA LYS A 47 -2.76 -22.54 -40.23
C LYS A 47 -2.45 -23.70 -41.20
N GLU A 48 -1.89 -23.42 -42.38
CA GLU A 48 -1.52 -24.43 -43.39
C GLU A 48 -0.25 -25.22 -43.01
N HIS A 49 0.55 -24.70 -42.08
CA HIS A 49 1.80 -25.28 -41.62
C HIS A 49 1.68 -25.97 -40.24
N VAL A 50 0.49 -25.96 -39.64
CA VAL A 50 0.20 -26.53 -38.32
C VAL A 50 -0.60 -27.81 -38.46
N ASN A 51 -0.26 -28.82 -37.67
CA ASN A 51 -1.02 -30.06 -37.63
C ASN A 51 -2.30 -29.88 -36.79
N ASN A 52 -3.44 -29.71 -37.46
CA ASN A 52 -4.75 -29.54 -36.83
C ASN A 52 -5.20 -30.73 -35.95
N ASN A 53 -4.62 -31.92 -36.13
CA ASN A 53 -4.91 -33.06 -35.25
C ASN A 53 -4.24 -32.93 -33.87
N ILE A 54 -3.24 -32.05 -33.73
CA ILE A 54 -2.52 -31.80 -32.47
C ILE A 54 -3.06 -30.54 -31.78
N ILE A 55 -3.33 -29.49 -32.56
CA ILE A 55 -3.85 -28.23 -32.03
C ILE A 55 -4.85 -27.62 -33.00
N ASN A 56 -6.01 -27.24 -32.49
CA ASN A 56 -7.00 -26.52 -33.27
C ASN A 56 -6.66 -25.03 -33.28
N VAL A 57 -5.97 -24.59 -34.34
CA VAL A 57 -5.57 -23.18 -34.50
C VAL A 57 -6.77 -22.24 -34.46
N ASN A 58 -7.94 -22.68 -34.96
CA ASN A 58 -9.14 -21.84 -35.03
C ASN A 58 -9.73 -21.50 -33.66
N THR A 59 -9.47 -22.32 -32.63
CA THR A 59 -10.00 -22.09 -31.26
C THR A 59 -8.93 -21.66 -30.27
N MET A 60 -7.65 -21.84 -30.59
CA MET A 60 -6.52 -21.58 -29.71
C MET A 60 -6.51 -20.14 -29.18
N GLU A 61 -6.65 -19.15 -30.08
CA GLU A 61 -6.68 -17.74 -29.67
C GLU A 61 -7.86 -17.47 -28.72
N GLN A 62 -9.06 -17.91 -29.10
CA GLN A 62 -10.27 -17.70 -28.32
C GLN A 62 -10.15 -18.32 -26.92
N GLU A 63 -9.58 -19.51 -26.79
CA GLU A 63 -9.36 -20.19 -25.51
C GLU A 63 -8.36 -19.42 -24.63
N CYS A 64 -7.24 -18.98 -25.19
CA CYS A 64 -6.24 -18.16 -24.49
C CYS A 64 -6.83 -16.82 -24.02
N VAL A 65 -7.52 -16.10 -24.91
CA VAL A 65 -8.15 -14.81 -24.61
C VAL A 65 -9.23 -14.96 -23.55
N SER A 66 -10.07 -16.00 -23.67
CA SER A 66 -11.13 -16.29 -22.71
C SER A 66 -10.56 -16.67 -21.33
N ALA A 67 -9.49 -17.46 -21.28
CA ALA A 67 -8.80 -17.78 -20.03
C ALA A 67 -8.25 -16.52 -19.35
N LEU A 68 -7.52 -15.68 -20.07
CA LEU A 68 -6.97 -14.42 -19.53
C LEU A 68 -8.07 -13.46 -19.07
N LYS A 69 -9.13 -13.30 -19.87
CA LYS A 69 -10.29 -12.49 -19.49
C LYS A 69 -10.93 -12.98 -18.20
N ASN A 70 -11.16 -14.29 -18.07
CA ASN A 70 -11.72 -14.87 -16.85
C ASN A 70 -10.84 -14.59 -15.63
N LYS A 71 -9.50 -14.58 -15.76
CA LYS A 71 -8.60 -14.23 -14.66
C LYS A 71 -8.76 -12.75 -14.24
N ILE A 72 -8.91 -11.84 -15.20
CA ILE A 72 -9.18 -10.42 -14.92
C ILE A 72 -10.54 -10.25 -14.24
N ASP A 73 -11.57 -10.91 -14.78
CA ASP A 73 -12.95 -10.88 -14.26
C ASP A 73 -13.08 -11.52 -12.87
N GLN A 74 -12.12 -12.34 -12.44
CA GLN A 74 -12.02 -12.87 -11.07
C GLN A 74 -11.26 -11.93 -10.13
N VAL A 75 -10.10 -11.44 -10.55
CA VAL A 75 -9.21 -10.66 -9.68
C VAL A 75 -9.74 -9.25 -9.43
N ALA A 76 -10.25 -8.57 -10.46
CA ALA A 76 -10.68 -7.17 -10.31
C ALA A 76 -11.86 -7.00 -9.33
N PRO A 77 -12.95 -7.78 -9.40
CA PRO A 77 -14.03 -7.67 -8.41
C PRO A 77 -13.59 -8.06 -7.00
N THR A 78 -12.66 -9.02 -6.87
CA THR A 78 -12.10 -9.41 -5.58
C THR A 78 -11.31 -8.27 -4.95
N ALA A 79 -10.48 -7.57 -5.74
CA ALA A 79 -9.76 -6.41 -5.25
C ALA A 79 -10.70 -5.27 -4.83
N VAL A 80 -11.77 -5.03 -5.60
CA VAL A 80 -12.79 -4.03 -5.25
C VAL A 80 -13.53 -4.41 -3.96
N SER A 81 -13.92 -5.66 -3.79
CA SER A 81 -14.63 -6.09 -2.58
C SER A 81 -13.78 -6.02 -1.32
N ILE A 82 -12.44 -6.10 -1.45
CA ILE A 82 -11.52 -5.84 -0.34
C ILE A 82 -11.65 -4.38 0.10
N ILE A 83 -11.44 -3.41 -0.81
CA ILE A 83 -11.41 -1.99 -0.43
C ILE A 83 -12.76 -1.49 0.10
N GLU A 84 -13.86 -2.11 -0.31
CA GLU A 84 -15.22 -1.77 0.14
C GLU A 84 -15.57 -2.24 1.56
N ARG A 85 -14.77 -3.12 2.19
CA ARG A 85 -14.99 -3.52 3.59
C ARG A 85 -14.87 -2.32 4.52
N GLU A 86 -15.57 -2.32 5.65
CA GLU A 86 -15.47 -1.24 6.63
C GLU A 86 -14.06 -1.22 7.25
N ASP A 87 -13.68 -2.33 7.88
CA ASP A 87 -12.38 -2.52 8.52
C ASP A 87 -11.42 -3.26 7.58
N LEU A 88 -10.24 -2.68 7.37
CA LEU A 88 -9.18 -3.24 6.53
C LEU A 88 -8.00 -3.66 7.39
N THR A 89 -7.58 -4.92 7.23
CA THR A 89 -6.37 -5.46 7.84
C THR A 89 -5.14 -5.18 6.97
N THR A 90 -3.94 -5.40 7.52
CA THR A 90 -2.71 -5.34 6.73
C THR A 90 -2.72 -6.36 5.58
N GLU A 91 -3.24 -7.55 5.83
CA GLU A 91 -3.40 -8.60 4.81
C GLU A 91 -4.33 -8.17 3.67
N ASP A 92 -5.43 -7.46 4.00
CA ASP A 92 -6.34 -6.91 3.00
C ASP A 92 -5.63 -5.91 2.09
N TYR A 93 -4.86 -4.99 2.66
CA TYR A 93 -4.08 -4.03 1.87
C TYR A 93 -3.02 -4.70 1.01
N ASP A 94 -2.30 -5.68 1.56
CA ASP A 94 -1.29 -6.44 0.83
C ASP A 94 -1.91 -7.17 -0.36
N GLN A 95 -3.07 -7.77 -0.17
CA GLN A 95 -3.81 -8.46 -1.22
C GLN A 95 -4.35 -7.49 -2.28
N PHE A 96 -4.91 -6.35 -1.88
CA PHE A 96 -5.34 -5.31 -2.82
C PHE A 96 -4.16 -4.80 -3.65
N ARG A 97 -3.04 -4.48 -3.00
CA ARG A 97 -1.83 -3.97 -3.65
C ARG A 97 -1.26 -4.99 -4.64
N LEU A 98 -1.27 -6.27 -4.28
CA LEU A 98 -0.87 -7.36 -5.16
C LEU A 98 -1.75 -7.41 -6.41
N TYR A 99 -3.07 -7.43 -6.25
CA TYR A 99 -4.01 -7.50 -7.37
C TYR A 99 -3.96 -6.27 -8.27
N TYR A 100 -3.96 -5.06 -7.69
CA TYR A 100 -3.82 -3.82 -8.43
C TYR A 100 -2.48 -3.77 -9.19
N GLY A 101 -1.36 -4.09 -8.52
CA GLY A 101 -0.04 -4.07 -9.14
C GLY A 101 0.10 -5.06 -10.29
N ASN A 102 -0.43 -6.28 -10.11
CA ASN A 102 -0.45 -7.30 -11.15
C ASN A 102 -1.34 -6.90 -12.33
N LEU A 103 -2.54 -6.35 -12.10
CA LEU A 103 -3.41 -5.88 -13.18
C LEU A 103 -2.81 -4.69 -13.94
N SER A 104 -2.18 -3.75 -13.23
CA SER A 104 -1.49 -2.61 -13.84
C SER A 104 -0.34 -3.06 -14.73
N SER A 105 0.51 -3.96 -14.23
CA SER A 105 1.64 -4.52 -14.98
C SER A 105 1.16 -5.39 -16.15
N PHE A 106 0.16 -6.24 -15.93
CA PHE A 106 -0.48 -7.02 -16.99
C PHE A 106 -1.03 -6.12 -18.09
N GLY A 107 -1.75 -5.05 -17.73
CA GLY A 107 -2.30 -4.08 -18.67
C GLY A 107 -1.24 -3.27 -19.41
N LYS A 108 -0.01 -3.17 -18.88
CA LYS A 108 1.11 -2.52 -19.57
C LYS A 108 1.66 -3.38 -20.71
N TYR A 109 1.84 -4.69 -20.48
CA TYR A 109 2.57 -5.57 -21.38
C TYR A 109 1.70 -6.56 -22.17
N VAL A 110 0.51 -6.90 -21.68
CA VAL A 110 -0.37 -7.91 -22.29
C VAL A 110 -1.59 -7.23 -22.93
N ARG A 111 -1.77 -7.44 -24.23
CA ARG A 111 -2.91 -6.92 -25.00
C ARG A 111 -3.94 -8.02 -25.23
N VAL A 112 -4.93 -8.09 -24.34
CA VAL A 112 -6.05 -9.03 -24.47
C VAL A 112 -7.14 -8.37 -25.33
N PRO A 113 -7.57 -8.97 -26.46
CA PRO A 113 -8.63 -8.43 -27.29
C PRO A 113 -9.92 -8.18 -26.51
N ASN A 114 -10.55 -7.03 -26.75
CA ASN A 114 -11.81 -6.60 -26.12
C ASN A 114 -11.76 -6.48 -24.58
N VAL A 115 -10.57 -6.34 -24.00
CA VAL A 115 -10.39 -6.07 -22.57
C VAL A 115 -9.55 -4.81 -22.40
N ASP A 116 -10.13 -3.80 -21.75
CA ASP A 116 -9.41 -2.58 -21.36
C ASP A 116 -8.97 -2.69 -19.89
N THR A 117 -7.78 -3.25 -19.69
CA THR A 117 -7.21 -3.39 -18.34
C THR A 117 -6.95 -2.04 -17.67
N LYS A 118 -6.73 -0.96 -18.45
CA LYS A 118 -6.56 0.39 -17.90
C LYS A 118 -7.85 0.87 -17.27
N GLN A 119 -8.98 0.71 -17.98
CA GLN A 119 -10.31 1.02 -17.43
C GLN A 119 -10.62 0.19 -16.18
N VAL A 120 -10.20 -1.08 -16.15
CA VAL A 120 -10.35 -1.94 -14.96
C VAL A 120 -9.58 -1.37 -13.78
N THR A 121 -8.30 -1.00 -13.96
CA THR A 121 -7.50 -0.41 -12.89
C THR A 121 -8.04 0.96 -12.45
N GLU A 122 -8.50 1.80 -13.39
CA GLU A 122 -9.10 3.12 -13.08
C GLU A 122 -10.34 3.00 -12.19
N LYS A 123 -11.20 1.99 -12.42
CA LYS A 123 -12.35 1.69 -11.55
C LYS A 123 -11.92 1.29 -10.14
N MET A 124 -10.82 0.54 -10.00
CA MET A 124 -10.28 0.21 -8.68
C MET A 124 -9.78 1.47 -7.95
N GLU A 125 -9.09 2.36 -8.66
CA GLU A 125 -8.66 3.64 -8.09
C GLU A 125 -9.85 4.52 -7.68
N GLU A 126 -10.91 4.54 -8.49
CA GLU A 126 -12.15 5.26 -8.15
C GLU A 126 -12.76 4.75 -6.85
N LYS A 127 -12.69 3.45 -6.57
CA LYS A 127 -13.17 2.87 -5.31
C LYS A 127 -12.34 3.30 -4.11
N VAL A 128 -11.01 3.31 -4.23
CA VAL A 128 -10.12 3.85 -3.18
C VAL A 128 -10.44 5.34 -2.93
N ARG A 129 -10.53 6.14 -4.00
CA ARG A 129 -10.86 7.57 -3.91
C ARG A 129 -12.24 7.80 -3.30
N GLY A 130 -13.23 7.00 -3.66
CA GLY A 130 -14.59 7.07 -3.12
C GLY A 130 -14.62 6.79 -1.62
N LYS A 131 -13.88 5.78 -1.15
CA LYS A 131 -13.76 5.48 0.29
C LYS A 131 -13.09 6.61 1.05
N VAL A 132 -11.96 7.14 0.54
CA VAL A 132 -11.27 8.28 1.16
C VAL A 132 -12.17 9.52 1.20
N ALA A 133 -12.93 9.79 0.13
CA ALA A 133 -13.86 10.91 0.08
C ALA A 133 -15.01 10.75 1.11
N ALA A 134 -15.51 9.53 1.33
CA ALA A 134 -16.51 9.26 2.36
C ALA A 134 -15.96 9.52 3.77
N LEU A 135 -14.75 9.04 4.07
CA LEU A 135 -14.06 9.31 5.34
C LEU A 135 -13.80 10.81 5.54
N GLN A 136 -13.33 11.50 4.50
CA GLN A 136 -13.13 12.95 4.56
C GLN A 136 -14.45 13.68 4.82
N LYS A 137 -15.53 13.30 4.15
CA LYS A 137 -16.86 13.88 4.37
C LYS A 137 -17.30 13.70 5.82
N GLU A 138 -17.12 12.51 6.39
CA GLU A 138 -17.42 12.25 7.80
C GLU A 138 -16.68 13.22 8.74
N THR A 139 -15.38 13.49 8.49
CA THR A 139 -14.61 14.45 9.29
C THR A 139 -15.16 15.88 9.22
N THR A 140 -15.84 16.24 8.13
CA THR A 140 -16.41 17.59 7.94
C THR A 140 -17.82 17.74 8.50
N GLU A 141 -18.57 16.65 8.60
CA GLU A 141 -19.98 16.65 9.03
C GLU A 141 -20.16 16.37 10.53
N THR A 142 -19.13 15.86 11.20
CA THR A 142 -19.17 15.56 12.63
C THR A 142 -18.38 16.56 13.47
N SER A 143 -18.82 16.81 14.69
CA SER A 143 -18.06 17.51 15.73
C SER A 143 -17.43 16.54 16.75
N ASP A 144 -17.69 15.24 16.62
CA ASP A 144 -17.16 14.21 17.51
C ASP A 144 -15.69 13.93 17.19
N ALA A 145 -14.80 14.34 18.10
CA ALA A 145 -13.36 14.17 17.93
C ALA A 145 -12.93 12.70 17.81
N ASN A 146 -13.68 11.74 18.39
CA ASN A 146 -13.36 10.32 18.25
C ASN A 146 -13.64 9.84 16.84
N LYS A 147 -14.77 10.25 16.24
CA LYS A 147 -15.11 9.91 14.86
C LYS A 147 -14.10 10.52 13.89
N ILE A 148 -13.73 11.78 14.10
CA ILE A 148 -12.70 12.44 13.30
C ILE A 148 -11.38 11.67 13.40
N ALA A 149 -10.93 11.32 14.60
CA ALA A 149 -9.72 10.53 14.79
C ALA A 149 -9.79 9.20 14.04
N SER A 150 -10.90 8.45 14.16
CA SER A 150 -11.05 7.17 13.45
C SER A 150 -11.05 7.32 11.92
N SER A 151 -11.69 8.36 11.37
CA SER A 151 -11.68 8.60 9.93
C SER A 151 -10.28 8.99 9.45
N LEU A 152 -9.56 9.82 10.20
CA LEU A 152 -8.18 10.20 9.89
C LEU A 152 -7.22 9.01 9.95
N ILE A 153 -7.34 8.15 10.97
CA ILE A 153 -6.56 6.90 11.09
C ILE A 153 -6.84 5.97 9.91
N SER A 154 -8.10 5.86 9.50
CA SER A 154 -8.49 5.03 8.34
C SER A 154 -7.93 5.60 7.03
N MET A 155 -8.03 6.90 6.81
CA MET A 155 -7.42 7.57 5.66
C MET A 155 -5.91 7.34 5.64
N LYS A 156 -5.25 7.49 6.79
CA LYS A 156 -3.79 7.32 6.88
C LYS A 156 -3.36 5.88 6.63
N SER A 157 -4.11 4.92 7.16
CA SER A 157 -3.89 3.50 6.91
C SER A 157 -3.96 3.18 5.42
N ILE A 158 -4.93 3.74 4.69
CA ILE A 158 -5.01 3.60 3.22
C ILE A 158 -3.78 4.25 2.56
N SER A 159 -3.41 5.46 2.98
CA SER A 159 -2.29 6.24 2.46
C SER A 159 -0.96 5.48 2.53
N ASP A 160 -0.66 4.91 3.68
CA ASP A 160 0.62 4.24 3.93
C ASP A 160 0.68 2.83 3.31
N ASN A 161 -0.46 2.14 3.21
CA ASN A 161 -0.49 0.79 2.66
C ASN A 161 -0.69 0.75 1.13
N ILE A 162 -1.17 1.84 0.51
CA ILE A 162 -1.36 1.97 -0.93
C ILE A 162 -0.60 3.21 -1.47
N PRO A 163 0.74 3.12 -1.60
CA PRO A 163 1.60 4.30 -1.77
C PRO A 163 1.30 5.18 -2.99
N ILE A 164 0.72 4.60 -4.05
CA ILE A 164 0.32 5.35 -5.25
C ILE A 164 -0.72 6.45 -4.98
N PHE A 165 -1.43 6.40 -3.85
CA PHE A 165 -2.37 7.42 -3.43
C PHE A 165 -1.86 8.31 -2.29
N LYS A 166 -0.65 8.05 -1.77
CA LYS A 166 -0.14 8.65 -0.53
C LYS A 166 -0.23 10.18 -0.54
N ASP A 167 0.42 10.82 -1.50
CA ASP A 167 0.46 12.29 -1.61
C ASP A 167 -0.94 12.91 -1.67
N LYS A 168 -1.86 12.24 -2.38
CA LYS A 168 -3.23 12.74 -2.55
C LYS A 168 -4.03 12.62 -1.25
N ILE A 169 -3.94 11.46 -0.59
CA ILE A 169 -4.65 11.19 0.66
C ILE A 169 -4.08 12.03 1.79
N ASP A 170 -2.76 12.15 1.91
CA ASP A 170 -2.10 12.99 2.92
C ASP A 170 -2.53 14.47 2.75
N GLY A 171 -2.68 14.95 1.51
CA GLY A 171 -3.25 16.27 1.24
C GLY A 171 -4.74 16.41 1.58
N ASP A 172 -5.53 15.33 1.54
CA ASP A 172 -6.93 15.34 1.95
C ASP A 172 -7.09 15.25 3.48
N ILE A 173 -6.15 14.58 4.17
CA ILE A 173 -5.98 14.62 5.64
C ILE A 173 -5.67 16.05 6.10
N ASP A 174 -4.72 16.73 5.45
CA ASP A 174 -4.38 18.12 5.77
C ASP A 174 -5.59 19.05 5.68
N LYS A 175 -6.41 18.90 4.63
CA LYS A 175 -7.66 19.67 4.47
C LYS A 175 -8.67 19.35 5.56
N ALA A 176 -8.84 18.07 5.91
CA ALA A 176 -9.75 17.67 6.99
C ALA A 176 -9.34 18.32 8.33
N LEU A 177 -8.05 18.30 8.65
CA LEU A 177 -7.49 18.93 9.85
C LEU A 177 -7.64 20.46 9.83
N GLN A 178 -7.40 21.10 8.69
CA GLN A 178 -7.61 22.54 8.52
C GLN A 178 -9.09 22.92 8.71
N ASN A 179 -10.00 22.14 8.15
CA ASN A 179 -11.44 22.35 8.32
C ASN A 179 -11.84 22.21 9.78
N TYR A 180 -11.38 21.15 10.46
CA TYR A 180 -11.65 20.93 11.88
C TYR A 180 -11.17 22.10 12.75
N ARG A 181 -9.95 22.60 12.50
CA ARG A 181 -9.41 23.80 13.18
C ARG A 181 -10.28 25.03 12.95
N THR A 182 -10.78 25.22 11.73
CA THR A 182 -11.57 26.40 11.37
C THR A 182 -12.98 26.35 11.96
N THR A 183 -13.59 25.17 12.04
CA THR A 183 -14.98 25.02 12.50
C THR A 183 -15.12 24.94 14.02
N GLN A 184 -14.16 24.31 14.72
CA GLN A 184 -14.22 24.12 16.18
C GLN A 184 -13.44 25.19 16.97
N GLY A 185 -12.64 26.02 16.28
CA GLY A 185 -11.79 27.03 16.90
C GLY A 185 -10.35 26.56 17.12
N GLU A 186 -9.46 27.52 17.36
CA GLU A 186 -8.03 27.24 17.49
C GLU A 186 -7.66 26.67 18.88
N GLY A 187 -6.68 25.76 18.90
CA GLY A 187 -6.02 25.31 20.12
C GLY A 187 -6.68 24.10 20.78
N LEU A 188 -7.72 24.31 21.59
CA LEU A 188 -8.27 23.27 22.48
C LEU A 188 -8.81 22.03 21.73
N PRO A 189 -9.63 22.17 20.66
CA PRO A 189 -10.15 21.00 19.93
C PRO A 189 -9.03 20.20 19.26
N LEU A 190 -8.03 20.89 18.69
CA LEU A 190 -6.91 20.23 18.04
C LEU A 190 -6.01 19.49 19.04
N ALA A 191 -5.81 20.03 20.24
CA ALA A 191 -5.08 19.35 21.31
C ALA A 191 -5.83 18.10 21.82
N GLN A 192 -7.17 18.19 21.93
CA GLN A 192 -8.02 17.03 22.26
C GLN A 192 -7.91 15.95 21.19
N LEU A 193 -7.99 16.32 19.91
CA LEU A 193 -7.80 15.40 18.80
C LEU A 193 -6.41 14.74 18.83
N GLY A 194 -5.35 15.51 19.09
CA GLY A 194 -4.00 14.98 19.26
C GLY A 194 -3.91 13.94 20.38
N THR A 195 -4.55 14.21 21.52
CA THR A 195 -4.59 13.26 22.66
C THR A 195 -5.33 11.96 22.32
N ILE A 196 -6.36 12.03 21.47
CA ILE A 196 -7.09 10.83 21.00
C ILE A 196 -6.20 10.03 20.04
N LEU A 197 -5.54 10.70 19.09
CA LEU A 197 -4.62 10.09 18.14
C LEU A 197 -3.40 9.45 18.84
N GLU A 198 -2.87 10.08 19.89
CA GLU A 198 -1.76 9.54 20.69
C GLU A 198 -2.12 8.18 21.34
N LYS A 199 -3.40 7.98 21.68
CA LYS A 199 -3.90 6.75 22.33
C LYS A 199 -4.30 5.66 21.34
N ASP A 200 -4.15 5.89 20.03
CA ASP A 200 -4.45 4.91 19.00
C ASP A 200 -3.54 3.67 19.15
N PRO A 201 -4.10 2.47 19.40
CA PRO A 201 -3.30 1.27 19.60
C PRO A 201 -2.58 0.80 18.33
N SER A 202 -3.00 1.25 17.15
CA SER A 202 -2.33 0.88 15.89
C SER A 202 -1.03 1.64 15.64
N GLY A 203 -0.82 2.75 16.36
CA GLY A 203 0.32 3.66 16.17
C GLY A 203 0.18 4.61 14.98
N VAL A 204 -0.85 4.44 14.14
CA VAL A 204 -1.12 5.32 12.98
C VAL A 204 -1.43 6.74 13.44
N GLY A 205 -2.09 6.91 14.58
CA GLY A 205 -2.33 8.22 15.18
C GLY A 205 -1.04 9.01 15.47
N LEU A 206 0.02 8.33 15.93
CA LEU A 206 1.34 8.97 16.13
C LEU A 206 1.99 9.37 14.80
N ILE A 207 1.81 8.57 13.75
CA ILE A 207 2.27 8.92 12.39
C ILE A 207 1.56 10.21 11.93
N ILE A 208 0.25 10.32 12.14
CA ILE A 208 -0.51 11.53 11.81
C ILE A 208 0.04 12.75 12.57
N ILE A 209 0.28 12.62 13.87
CA ILE A 209 0.84 13.68 14.70
C ILE A 209 2.22 14.12 14.21
N SER A 210 3.05 13.17 13.75
CA SER A 210 4.42 13.43 13.29
C SER A 210 4.47 14.08 11.92
N GLU A 211 3.63 13.65 10.98
CA GLU A 211 3.73 14.08 9.57
C GLU A 211 2.96 15.37 9.27
N HIS A 212 1.87 15.65 10.01
CA HIS A 212 0.99 16.78 9.69
C HIS A 212 1.32 18.03 10.52
N LYS A 213 1.59 19.13 9.81
CA LYS A 213 2.13 20.38 10.39
C LYS A 213 1.29 21.00 11.51
N CYS A 214 -0.03 20.78 11.50
CA CYS A 214 -0.93 21.29 12.53
C CYS A 214 -0.62 20.72 13.93
N PHE A 215 0.01 19.55 14.00
CA PHE A 215 0.38 18.90 15.25
C PHE A 215 1.84 19.16 15.68
N ARG A 216 2.60 20.03 15.00
CA ARG A 216 4.02 20.27 15.30
C ARG A 216 4.27 20.60 16.79
N GLY A 217 3.43 21.42 17.41
CA GLY A 217 3.54 21.73 18.84
C GLY A 217 3.31 20.51 19.74
N HIS A 218 2.34 19.67 19.37
CA HIS A 218 2.04 18.43 20.08
C HIS A 218 3.17 17.41 19.93
N SER A 219 3.68 17.21 18.71
CA SER A 219 4.84 16.36 18.42
C SER A 219 6.08 16.76 19.23
N ILE A 220 6.40 18.07 19.31
CA ILE A 220 7.50 18.58 20.16
C ILE A 220 7.24 18.30 21.65
N SER A 221 6.00 18.49 22.10
CA SER A 221 5.63 18.20 23.49
C SER A 221 5.79 16.72 23.85
N LEU A 222 5.39 15.82 22.95
CA LEU A 222 5.57 14.37 23.12
C LEU A 222 7.06 14.04 23.19
N PHE A 223 7.85 14.54 22.24
CA PHE A 223 9.31 14.33 22.23
C PHE A 223 9.97 14.81 23.54
N ASN A 224 9.61 16.01 24.03
CA ASN A 224 10.16 16.54 25.28
C ASN A 224 9.75 15.70 26.49
N ARG A 225 8.49 15.25 26.56
CA ARG A 225 7.99 14.39 27.64
C ARG A 225 8.73 13.05 27.64
N ASP A 226 8.86 12.44 26.47
CA ASP A 226 9.51 11.14 26.32
C ASP A 226 11.00 11.26 26.65
N THR A 227 11.68 12.33 26.24
CA THR A 227 13.09 12.58 26.58
C THR A 227 13.32 12.84 28.07
N GLN A 228 12.32 13.40 28.77
CA GLN A 228 12.37 13.60 30.23
C GLN A 228 12.04 12.32 31.01
N GLN A 229 11.17 11.47 30.47
CA GLN A 229 10.69 10.26 31.13
C GLN A 229 11.61 9.07 30.90
N TYR A 230 12.27 9.01 29.74
CA TYR A 230 13.13 7.91 29.34
C TYR A 230 14.58 8.41 29.32
N ASP A 231 15.31 8.08 30.37
CA ASP A 231 16.75 8.33 30.42
C ASP A 231 17.52 7.38 29.49
N ILE A 232 18.83 7.60 29.43
CA ILE A 232 19.73 6.74 28.65
C ILE A 232 19.62 5.27 29.09
N ASP A 233 19.35 4.99 30.36
CA ASP A 233 19.24 3.63 30.88
C ASP A 233 17.99 2.92 30.35
N TYR A 234 16.87 3.63 30.24
CA TYR A 234 15.67 3.12 29.59
C TYR A 234 15.94 2.77 28.11
N VAL A 235 16.60 3.66 27.37
CA VAL A 235 16.90 3.46 25.94
C VAL A 235 17.81 2.26 25.73
N LEU A 236 18.89 2.15 26.52
CA LEU A 236 19.85 1.04 26.45
C LEU A 236 19.20 -0.31 26.78
N THR A 237 18.28 -0.32 27.75
CA THR A 237 17.57 -1.54 28.15
C THR A 237 16.59 -2.02 27.08
N ASN A 238 16.04 -1.12 26.27
CA ASN A 238 15.05 -1.45 25.24
C ASN A 238 15.63 -1.59 23.81
N LEU A 239 16.93 -1.31 23.62
CA LEU A 239 17.64 -1.54 22.37
C LEU A 239 17.71 -3.05 22.06
N ARG A 240 17.20 -3.44 20.89
CA ARG A 240 17.23 -4.82 20.37
C ARG A 240 18.43 -5.01 19.45
N GLY A 241 19.17 -6.10 19.65
CA GLY A 241 20.35 -6.46 18.88
C GLY A 241 21.36 -7.19 19.77
N ASP A 242 21.91 -8.30 19.28
CA ASP A 242 22.78 -9.18 20.07
C ASP A 242 24.20 -8.60 20.24
N ASP A 243 24.64 -7.72 19.33
CA ASP A 243 25.97 -7.09 19.32
C ASP A 243 25.97 -5.61 19.77
N ILE A 244 24.98 -5.20 20.57
CA ILE A 244 24.94 -3.82 21.08
C ILE A 244 25.76 -3.72 22.36
N ASP A 245 26.92 -3.07 22.26
CA ASP A 245 27.71 -2.64 23.42
C ASP A 245 27.02 -1.45 24.11
N ARG A 246 26.16 -1.78 25.07
CA ARG A 246 25.37 -0.81 25.82
C ARG A 246 26.22 0.06 26.72
N ASP A 247 27.37 -0.42 27.19
CA ASP A 247 28.25 0.33 28.08
C ASP A 247 29.05 1.38 27.29
N ALA A 248 29.52 1.04 26.09
CA ALA A 248 30.13 2.01 25.18
C ALA A 248 29.15 3.13 24.80
N LEU A 249 27.88 2.80 24.50
CA LEU A 249 26.84 3.79 24.20
C LEU A 249 26.50 4.67 25.40
N ARG A 250 26.45 4.08 26.61
CA ARG A 250 26.25 4.84 27.87
C ARG A 250 27.40 5.83 28.08
N GLN A 251 28.63 5.39 27.84
CA GLN A 251 29.82 6.22 28.02
C GLN A 251 29.84 7.38 27.02
N CYS A 252 29.57 7.14 25.73
CA CYS A 252 29.45 8.21 24.73
C CYS A 252 28.37 9.25 25.12
N TYR A 253 27.21 8.80 25.60
CA TYR A 253 26.15 9.73 26.04
C TYR A 253 26.61 10.63 27.20
N ASN A 254 27.29 10.05 28.20
CA ASN A 254 27.79 10.79 29.35
C ASN A 254 28.91 11.77 28.97
N ASP A 255 29.81 11.37 28.08
CA ASP A 255 30.96 12.16 27.66
C ASP A 255 30.55 13.33 26.73
N GLU A 256 29.55 13.14 25.86
CA GLU A 256 29.15 14.14 24.86
C GLU A 256 27.92 14.97 25.24
N PHE A 257 26.94 14.41 25.96
CA PHE A 257 25.61 15.02 26.11
C PHE A 257 25.19 15.34 27.55
N ASN A 258 25.86 14.78 28.57
CA ASN A 258 25.55 15.03 29.98
C ASN A 258 26.72 15.58 30.83
N PRO A 259 27.46 16.60 30.37
CA PRO A 259 28.60 17.13 31.13
C PRO A 259 28.19 17.80 32.46
N THR A 260 26.92 18.23 32.59
CA THR A 260 26.43 19.05 33.71
C THR A 260 26.02 18.28 34.96
N LYS A 261 25.67 16.99 34.87
CA LYS A 261 25.40 16.18 36.07
C LYS A 261 26.68 15.90 36.86
N SER A 262 27.78 15.67 36.15
CA SER A 262 29.15 15.56 36.69
C SER A 262 29.60 16.85 37.39
N THR A 263 29.30 18.02 36.82
CA THR A 263 29.73 19.30 37.43
C THR A 263 28.90 19.68 38.65
N TYR A 264 27.59 19.41 38.67
CA TYR A 264 26.75 19.73 39.83
C TYR A 264 27.03 18.80 41.03
N GLU A 265 27.28 17.52 40.79
CA GLU A 265 27.64 16.57 41.86
C GLU A 265 29.07 16.81 42.40
N ALA A 266 29.98 17.34 41.56
CA ALA A 266 31.32 17.75 41.99
C ALA A 266 31.33 19.07 42.79
N LEU A 267 30.31 19.93 42.64
CA LEU A 267 30.17 21.20 43.35
C LEU A 267 29.38 21.11 44.67
N VAL A 268 28.75 19.96 44.95
CA VAL A 268 27.92 19.72 46.16
C VAL A 268 28.65 18.85 47.21
N LYS A 269 29.97 18.67 47.10
CA LYS A 269 30.85 18.17 48.18
C LYS A 269 31.64 19.31 48.80
#